data_AF-A0A351ZXL2-F1
#
_entry.id   AF-A0A351ZXL2-F1
#
_cell.length_a   1.000
_cell.length_b   1.000
_cell.length_c   1.000
_cell.angle_alpha   90.00
_cell.angle_beta   90.00
_cell.angle_gamma   90.00
#
_symmetry.space_group_name_H-M   'P 1'
#
loop_
_entity.id
_entity.type
_entity.pdbx_description
1 polymer ?
#
loop_
_entity_poly.entity_id
_entity_poly.type
_entity_poly.pdbx_seq_one_letter_code
_entity_poly.pdbx_strand_id
1 'polypeptide(L)'
;AICIKMLSDRRELAQPQGRAALGILIFQDIAVVPLMVIATLLGSQENVQSGEIALRLGLLIVVTVALVVVLRLFLPRLIPHLVRSSTPEVLILAALGLCFGAAWVTSVAGISMALGAFIAGMAIAGSDDGHDIGKAIAPLRDAFTSMFFLSIGLLVHITWST
;
A
#
# COMPACT_ATOMS: atom_id res chain seq x y z
N ALA A 1 -5.91 -5.89 -12.27
CA ALA A 1 -5.60 -5.20 -13.55
C ALA A 1 -5.91 -6.04 -14.80
N ILE A 2 -5.40 -7.28 -14.93
CA ILE A 2 -5.51 -8.09 -16.16
C ILE A 2 -6.96 -8.53 -16.46
N CYS A 3 -7.70 -9.05 -15.48
CA CYS A 3 -9.10 -9.46 -15.68
C CYS A 3 -10.03 -8.30 -16.07
N ILE A 4 -9.78 -7.08 -15.57
CA ILE A 4 -10.56 -5.88 -15.90
C ILE A 4 -10.31 -5.46 -17.35
N LYS A 5 -9.05 -5.51 -17.82
CA LYS A 5 -8.72 -5.29 -19.25
C LYS A 5 -9.40 -6.33 -20.14
N MET A 6 -9.34 -7.62 -19.78
CA MET A 6 -10.03 -8.68 -20.52
C MET A 6 -11.55 -8.51 -20.60
N LEU A 7 -12.21 -8.14 -19.50
CA LEU A 7 -13.65 -7.85 -19.49
C LEU A 7 -14.00 -6.59 -20.30
N SER A 8 -13.12 -5.59 -20.29
CA SER A 8 -13.25 -4.37 -21.08
C SER A 8 -13.15 -4.66 -22.58
N ASP A 9 -12.16 -5.46 -22.98
CA ASP A 9 -11.93 -5.85 -24.37
C ASP A 9 -13.11 -6.68 -24.93
N ARG A 10 -13.83 -7.40 -24.06
CA ARG A 10 -15.05 -8.13 -24.41
C ARG A 10 -16.35 -7.30 -24.34
N ARG A 11 -16.30 -6.02 -23.96
CA ARG A 11 -17.48 -5.16 -23.65
C ARG A 11 -18.42 -5.74 -22.58
N GLU A 12 -17.95 -6.67 -21.76
CA GLU A 12 -18.75 -7.37 -20.74
C GLU A 12 -18.78 -6.61 -19.40
N LEU A 13 -18.04 -5.50 -19.28
CA LEU A 13 -18.02 -4.66 -18.06
C LEU A 13 -19.41 -4.16 -17.62
N ALA A 14 -20.33 -3.95 -18.56
CA ALA A 14 -21.68 -3.48 -18.28
C ALA A 14 -22.66 -4.62 -17.90
N GLN A 15 -22.29 -5.88 -18.12
CA GLN A 15 -23.13 -7.02 -17.76
C GLN A 15 -23.11 -7.26 -16.24
N PRO A 16 -24.18 -7.84 -15.66
CA PRO A 16 -24.28 -8.12 -14.22
C PRO A 16 -23.08 -8.91 -13.69
N GLN A 17 -22.60 -9.88 -14.48
CA GLN A 17 -21.46 -10.74 -14.15
C GLN A 17 -20.13 -9.96 -14.14
N GLY A 18 -19.96 -9.02 -15.08
CA GLY A 18 -18.78 -8.17 -15.15
C GLY A 18 -18.69 -7.16 -14.01
N ARG A 19 -19.83 -6.60 -13.59
CA ARG A 19 -19.92 -5.72 -12.41
C ARG A 19 -19.64 -6.46 -11.11
N ALA A 20 -20.13 -7.69 -10.96
CA ALA A 20 -19.84 -8.54 -9.81
C ALA A 20 -18.33 -8.90 -9.75
N ALA A 21 -17.73 -9.29 -10.87
CA ALA A 21 -16.30 -9.57 -10.94
C ALA A 21 -15.44 -8.34 -10.62
N LEU A 22 -15.79 -7.17 -11.14
CA LEU A 22 -15.15 -5.89 -10.79
C LEU A 22 -15.22 -5.61 -9.29
N GLY A 23 -16.40 -5.78 -8.69
CA GLY A 23 -16.60 -5.60 -7.24
C GLY A 23 -15.73 -6.53 -6.42
N ILE A 24 -15.64 -7.81 -6.80
CA ILE A 24 -14.80 -8.81 -6.13
C ILE A 24 -13.31 -8.47 -6.29
N LEU A 25 -12.86 -8.10 -7.49
CA LEU A 25 -11.46 -7.76 -7.76
C LEU A 25 -11.00 -6.52 -6.99
N ILE A 26 -11.85 -5.49 -6.88
CA ILE A 26 -11.57 -4.30 -6.08
C ILE A 26 -11.59 -4.64 -4.59
N PHE A 27 -12.57 -5.42 -4.15
CA PHE A 27 -12.67 -5.85 -2.75
C PHE A 27 -11.44 -6.65 -2.33
N GLN A 28 -10.94 -7.54 -3.19
CA GLN A 28 -9.75 -8.34 -2.93
C GLN A 28 -8.50 -7.47 -2.77
N ASP A 29 -8.31 -6.49 -3.65
CA ASP A 29 -7.16 -5.57 -3.61
C ASP A 29 -7.15 -4.76 -2.31
N ILE A 30 -8.33 -4.30 -1.87
CA ILE A 30 -8.51 -3.60 -0.59
C ILE A 30 -8.35 -4.55 0.60
N ALA A 31 -8.86 -5.79 0.52
CA ALA A 31 -8.86 -6.76 1.61
C ALA A 31 -7.48 -7.36 1.90
N VAL A 32 -6.55 -7.34 0.94
CA VAL A 32 -5.17 -7.80 1.13
C VAL A 32 -4.46 -7.04 2.26
N VAL A 33 -4.75 -5.75 2.41
CA VAL A 33 -4.10 -4.93 3.43
C VAL A 33 -4.47 -5.33 4.86
N PRO A 34 -5.76 -5.36 5.27
CA PRO A 34 -6.14 -5.85 6.60
C PRO A 34 -5.73 -7.32 6.80
N LEU A 35 -5.76 -8.14 5.75
CA LEU A 35 -5.26 -9.53 5.83
C LEU A 35 -3.76 -9.58 6.15
N MET A 36 -2.94 -8.71 5.55
CA MET A 36 -1.52 -8.59 5.89
C MET A 36 -1.31 -8.15 7.34
N VAL A 37 -2.12 -7.22 7.86
CA VAL A 37 -2.06 -6.82 9.27
C VAL A 37 -2.33 -8.03 10.16
N ILE A 38 -3.43 -8.75 9.91
CA ILE A 38 -3.79 -9.95 10.67
C ILE A 38 -2.70 -11.02 10.56
N ALA A 39 -2.15 -11.26 9.37
CA ALA A 39 -1.08 -12.22 9.16
C ALA A 39 0.20 -11.86 9.94
N THR A 40 0.57 -10.58 10.02
CA THR A 40 1.72 -10.14 10.81
C THR A 40 1.49 -10.27 12.32
N LEU A 41 0.25 -10.05 12.78
CA LEU A 41 -0.15 -10.25 14.16
C LEU A 41 -0.18 -11.74 14.56
N LEU A 42 -0.60 -12.61 13.64
CA LEU A 42 -0.63 -14.06 13.86
C LEU A 42 0.76 -14.67 13.75
N GLY A 43 1.62 -14.12 12.88
CA GLY A 43 2.99 -14.58 12.64
C GLY A 43 3.98 -14.26 13.75
N SER A 44 3.66 -13.34 14.67
CA SER A 44 4.49 -13.03 15.85
C SER A 44 4.39 -14.10 16.95
N GLN A 45 4.34 -15.38 16.58
CA GLN A 45 4.36 -16.53 17.48
C GLN A 45 5.80 -16.85 17.93
N GLU A 46 6.45 -15.90 18.59
CA GLU A 46 7.49 -16.30 19.54
C GLU A 46 6.81 -16.70 20.85
N ASN A 47 7.41 -17.66 21.55
CA ASN A 47 6.94 -18.29 22.79
C ASN A 47 6.89 -17.29 23.96
N VAL A 48 5.92 -16.37 23.90
CA VAL A 48 5.83 -15.16 24.69
C VAL A 48 4.71 -15.34 25.72
N GLN A 49 5.02 -15.10 27.00
CA GLN A 49 4.04 -15.17 28.08
C GLN A 49 2.85 -14.25 27.77
N SER A 50 1.63 -14.65 28.10
CA SER A 50 0.39 -13.94 27.75
C SER A 50 0.38 -12.44 28.11
N GLY A 51 1.11 -12.03 29.15
CA GLY A 51 1.30 -10.63 29.53
C GLY A 51 2.16 -9.81 28.56
N GLU A 52 3.18 -10.40 27.95
CA GLU A 52 4.04 -9.74 26.95
C GLU A 52 3.33 -9.59 25.59
N ILE A 53 2.41 -10.49 25.25
CA ILE A 53 1.60 -10.39 24.03
C ILE A 53 0.70 -9.14 24.08
N ALA A 54 0.02 -8.92 25.22
CA ALA A 54 -0.84 -7.75 25.40
C ALA A 54 -0.05 -6.43 25.32
N LEU A 55 1.16 -6.42 25.87
CA LEU A 55 2.04 -5.26 25.84
C LEU A 55 2.58 -4.98 24.43
N ARG A 56 2.99 -6.02 23.68
CA ARG A 56 3.40 -5.90 22.28
C ARG A 56 2.25 -5.43 21.39
N LEU A 57 1.05 -5.98 21.55
CA LEU A 57 -0.14 -5.53 20.81
C LEU A 57 -0.49 -4.06 21.12
N GLY A 58 -0.44 -3.68 22.40
CA GLY A 58 -0.65 -2.29 22.82
C GLY A 58 0.35 -1.34 22.20
N LEU A 59 1.64 -1.70 22.20
CA LEU A 59 2.70 -0.91 21.57
C LEU A 59 2.48 -0.77 20.06
N LEU A 60 2.09 -1.86 19.38
CA LEU A 60 1.83 -1.87 17.94
C LEU A 60 0.68 -0.93 17.57
N ILE A 61 -0.41 -0.94 18.35
CA ILE A 61 -1.54 -0.02 18.17
C ILE A 61 -1.11 1.42 18.42
N VAL A 62 -0.40 1.68 19.52
CA VAL A 62 0.04 3.03 19.89
C VAL A 62 0.96 3.62 18.82
N VAL A 63 1.94 2.86 18.34
CA VAL A 63 2.84 3.32 17.27
C VAL A 63 2.09 3.57 15.97
N THR A 64 1.16 2.68 15.61
CA THR A 64 0.35 2.86 14.39
C THR A 64 -0.49 4.13 14.47
N VAL A 65 -1.18 4.36 15.59
CA VAL A 65 -1.99 5.57 15.82
C VAL A 65 -1.11 6.80 15.84
N ALA A 66 0.04 6.76 16.53
CA ALA A 66 0.99 7.85 16.57
C ALA A 66 1.49 8.22 15.17
N LEU A 67 1.84 7.22 14.35
CA LEU A 67 2.26 7.42 12.96
C LEU A 67 1.17 8.11 12.13
N VAL A 68 -0.08 7.64 12.23
CA VAL A 68 -1.23 8.25 11.54
C VAL A 68 -1.42 9.71 11.97
N VAL A 69 -1.34 9.98 13.27
CA VAL A 69 -1.48 11.34 13.83
C VAL A 69 -0.36 12.25 13.34
N VAL A 70 0.90 11.80 13.40
CA VAL A 70 2.06 12.55 12.93
C VAL A 70 1.93 12.87 11.45
N LEU A 71 1.62 11.87 10.61
CA LEU A 71 1.40 12.07 9.18
C LEU A 71 0.28 13.09 8.94
N ARG A 72 -0.87 12.93 9.61
CA ARG A 72 -2.01 13.85 9.47
C ARG A 72 -1.71 15.28 9.89
N LEU A 73 -0.80 15.50 10.84
CA LEU A 73 -0.37 16.84 11.28
C LEU A 73 0.72 17.43 10.38
N PHE A 74 1.61 16.59 9.87
CA PHE A 74 2.80 17.00 9.12
C PHE A 74 2.50 17.21 7.62
N LEU A 75 1.77 16.30 7.00
CA LEU A 75 1.40 16.33 5.58
C LEU A 75 0.70 17.63 5.14
N PRO A 76 -0.34 18.16 5.83
CA PRO A 76 -1.01 19.39 5.40
C PRO A 76 -0.12 20.63 5.49
N ARG A 77 1.00 20.58 6.20
CA ARG A 77 2.01 21.65 6.18
C ARG A 77 3.07 21.43 5.13
N LEU A 78 3.53 20.19 4.96
CA LEU A 78 4.63 19.85 4.05
C LEU A 78 4.17 19.87 2.58
N ILE A 79 3.04 19.24 2.27
CA ILE A 79 2.56 19.02 0.90
C ILE A 79 2.32 20.33 0.14
N PRO A 80 1.64 21.35 0.69
CA PRO A 80 1.42 22.59 -0.03
C PRO A 80 2.73 23.34 -0.35
N HIS A 81 3.75 23.22 0.51
CA HIS A 81 5.07 23.80 0.24
C HIS A 81 5.79 23.05 -0.89
N LEU A 82 5.66 21.73 -0.94
CA LEU A 82 6.22 20.91 -2.01
C LEU A 82 5.54 21.23 -3.34
N VAL A 83 4.21 21.22 -3.39
CA VAL A 83 3.45 21.39 -4.64
C VAL A 83 3.65 22.78 -5.25
N ARG A 84 3.77 23.82 -4.42
CA ARG A 84 3.84 25.21 -4.89
C ARG A 84 5.21 25.63 -5.42
N SER A 85 6.27 24.86 -5.15
CA SER A 85 7.65 25.23 -5.50
C SER A 85 8.46 24.12 -6.18
N SER A 86 7.87 22.94 -6.42
CA SER A 86 8.63 21.76 -6.85
C SER A 86 8.23 21.24 -8.23
N THR A 87 9.19 20.63 -8.92
CA THR A 87 8.98 19.90 -10.17
C THR A 87 8.38 18.51 -9.88
N PRO A 88 7.76 17.83 -10.86
CA PRO A 88 7.20 16.48 -10.67
C PRO A 88 8.22 15.46 -10.13
N GLU A 89 9.50 15.59 -10.47
CA GLU A 89 10.57 14.71 -9.97
C GLU A 89 10.74 14.85 -8.45
N VAL A 90 10.70 16.08 -7.93
CA VAL A 90 10.81 16.35 -6.49
C VAL A 90 9.57 15.84 -5.75
N LEU A 91 8.38 15.94 -6.36
CA LEU A 91 7.16 15.36 -5.79
C LEU A 91 7.24 13.83 -5.68
N ILE A 92 7.77 13.17 -6.71
CA ILE A 92 8.02 11.71 -6.69
C ILE A 92 8.99 11.36 -5.55
N LEU A 93 10.12 12.06 -5.47
CA LEU A 93 11.12 11.82 -4.43
C LEU A 93 10.58 12.08 -3.03
N ALA A 94 9.79 13.14 -2.84
CA ALA A 94 9.18 13.45 -1.55
C ALA A 94 8.17 12.38 -1.13
N ALA A 95 7.32 11.92 -2.05
CA ALA A 95 6.35 10.88 -1.76
C ALA A 95 7.01 9.53 -1.47
N LEU A 96 8.03 9.15 -2.25
CA LEU A 96 8.83 7.97 -1.94
C LEU A 96 9.55 8.10 -0.60
N GLY A 97 10.13 9.27 -0.31
CA GLY A 97 10.79 9.56 0.95
C GLY A 97 9.85 9.44 2.14
N LEU A 98 8.61 9.91 2.01
CA LEU A 98 7.56 9.74 3.02
C LEU A 98 7.18 8.27 3.20
N CYS A 99 6.99 7.52 2.11
CA CYS A 99 6.67 6.09 2.17
C CYS A 99 7.81 5.27 2.80
N PHE A 100 9.05 5.49 2.38
CA PHE A 100 10.22 4.81 2.95
C PHE A 100 10.50 5.25 4.39
N GLY A 101 10.31 6.52 4.71
CA GLY A 101 10.43 7.03 6.09
C GLY A 101 9.42 6.38 7.01
N ALA A 102 8.15 6.29 6.60
CA ALA A 102 7.12 5.61 7.38
C ALA A 102 7.41 4.10 7.49
N ALA A 103 7.81 3.44 6.41
CA ALA A 103 8.21 2.03 6.41
C ALA A 103 9.36 1.77 7.40
N TRP A 104 10.38 2.63 7.40
CA TRP A 104 11.52 2.53 8.29
C TRP A 104 11.12 2.72 9.75
N VAL A 105 10.33 3.75 10.08
CA VAL A 105 9.81 3.97 11.43
C VAL A 105 9.01 2.76 11.91
N THR A 106 8.14 2.20 11.06
CA THR A 106 7.38 0.98 11.42
C THR A 106 8.27 -0.23 11.60
N SER A 107 9.33 -0.38 10.79
CA SER A 107 10.27 -1.49 10.90
C SER A 107 11.00 -1.48 12.24
N VAL A 108 11.45 -0.30 12.69
CA VAL A 108 12.15 -0.16 13.98
C VAL A 108 11.21 -0.47 15.16
N ALA A 109 9.91 -0.18 14.99
CA ALA A 109 8.89 -0.49 15.98
C ALA A 109 8.40 -1.97 15.96
N GLY A 110 8.98 -2.82 15.11
CA GLY A 110 8.55 -4.23 14.99
C GLY A 110 7.25 -4.42 14.20
N ILE A 111 6.82 -3.42 13.45
CA ILE A 111 5.65 -3.46 12.56
C ILE A 111 6.12 -3.75 11.13
N SER A 112 5.27 -4.38 10.32
CA SER A 112 5.57 -4.62 8.91
C SER A 112 5.86 -3.32 8.16
N MET A 113 6.99 -3.28 7.44
CA MET A 113 7.37 -2.17 6.56
C MET A 113 6.28 -1.82 5.54
N ALA A 114 5.58 -2.84 5.03
CA ALA A 114 4.49 -2.65 4.06
C ALA A 114 3.33 -1.85 4.66
N LEU A 115 3.03 -2.06 5.95
CA LEU A 115 1.95 -1.37 6.65
C LEU A 115 2.29 0.12 6.82
N GLY A 116 3.53 0.45 7.22
CA GLY A 116 3.97 1.84 7.33
C GLY A 116 3.93 2.60 6.00
N ALA A 117 4.44 1.97 4.93
CA ALA A 117 4.38 2.54 3.58
C ALA A 117 2.93 2.75 3.11
N PHE A 118 2.04 1.80 3.40
CA PHE A 118 0.63 1.89 3.04
C PHE A 118 -0.09 3.03 3.77
N ILE A 119 0.15 3.19 5.07
CA ILE A 119 -0.41 4.31 5.85
C ILE A 119 0.08 5.65 5.30
N ALA A 120 1.36 5.79 4.97
CA ALA A 120 1.89 6.99 4.35
C ALA A 120 1.20 7.28 3.00
N GLY A 121 1.04 6.27 2.15
CA GLY A 121 0.34 6.39 0.87
C GLY A 121 -1.12 6.85 1.03
N MET A 122 -1.86 6.25 1.96
CA MET A 122 -3.23 6.68 2.28
C MET A 122 -3.29 8.12 2.79
N ALA A 123 -2.36 8.49 3.67
CA ALA A 123 -2.32 9.84 4.23
C ALA A 123 -1.99 10.90 3.17
N ILE A 124 -1.12 10.59 2.21
CA ILE A 124 -0.84 11.44 1.04
C ILE A 124 -2.09 11.55 0.16
N ALA A 125 -2.73 10.42 -0.16
CA ALA A 125 -3.91 10.38 -1.02
C ALA A 125 -5.12 11.14 -0.44
N GLY A 126 -5.22 11.21 0.89
CA GLY A 126 -6.26 11.97 1.60
C GLY A 126 -5.98 13.46 1.81
N SER A 127 -4.85 13.98 1.33
CA SER A 127 -4.50 15.41 1.43
C SER A 127 -5.08 16.23 0.26
N ASP A 128 -5.24 17.54 0.44
CA ASP A 128 -5.85 18.44 -0.56
C ASP A 128 -5.13 18.39 -1.92
N ASP A 129 -3.79 18.30 -1.91
CA ASP A 129 -2.98 18.19 -3.14
C ASP A 129 -2.61 16.73 -3.49
N GLY A 130 -3.26 15.74 -2.86
CA GLY A 130 -2.98 14.31 -3.08
C GLY A 130 -3.15 13.86 -4.52
N HIS A 131 -4.02 14.55 -5.29
CA HIS A 131 -4.23 14.29 -6.72
C HIS A 131 -2.99 14.58 -7.57
N ASP A 132 -2.28 15.68 -7.29
CA ASP A 132 -1.12 16.08 -8.09
C ASP A 132 0.10 15.23 -7.76
N ILE A 133 0.27 14.85 -6.48
CA ILE A 133 1.25 13.84 -6.08
C ILE A 133 0.93 12.48 -6.74
N GLY A 134 -0.35 12.09 -6.75
CA GLY A 134 -0.80 10.85 -7.39
C GLY A 134 -0.49 10.81 -8.88
N LYS A 135 -0.66 11.93 -9.60
CA LYS A 135 -0.26 12.04 -11.02
C LYS A 135 1.25 11.94 -11.19
N ALA A 136 2.04 12.58 -10.32
CA ALA A 136 3.49 12.53 -10.40
C ALA A 136 4.02 11.10 -10.23
N ILE A 137 3.43 10.31 -9.33
CA ILE A 137 3.86 8.92 -9.04
C ILE A 137 3.28 7.89 -10.03
N ALA A 138 2.23 8.23 -10.78
CA ALA A 138 1.59 7.33 -11.74
C ALA A 138 2.58 6.56 -12.66
N PRO A 139 3.56 7.18 -13.33
CA PRO A 139 4.52 6.46 -14.17
C PRO A 139 5.35 5.44 -13.38
N LEU A 140 5.71 5.75 -12.14
CA LEU A 140 6.47 4.85 -11.29
C LEU A 140 5.63 3.65 -10.85
N ARG A 141 4.38 3.88 -10.44
CA ARG A 141 3.42 2.83 -10.12
C ARG A 141 3.24 1.88 -11.30
N ASP A 142 3.08 2.44 -12.51
CA ASP A 142 2.85 1.65 -13.72
C ASP A 142 4.08 0.80 -14.09
N ALA A 143 5.29 1.34 -13.89
CA ALA A 143 6.55 0.61 -14.04
C ALA A 143 6.69 -0.54 -13.02
N PHE A 144 6.48 -0.27 -11.72
CA PHE A 144 6.52 -1.31 -10.68
C PHE A 144 5.47 -2.38 -10.88
N THR A 145 4.26 -2.00 -11.31
CA THR A 145 3.18 -2.94 -11.63
C THR A 145 3.59 -3.87 -12.76
N SER A 146 4.22 -3.33 -13.80
CA SER A 146 4.73 -4.13 -14.92
C SER A 146 5.84 -5.09 -14.47
N MET A 147 6.76 -4.62 -13.62
CA MET A 147 7.83 -5.43 -13.05
C MET A 147 7.31 -6.55 -12.13
N PHE A 148 6.27 -6.26 -11.33
CA PHE A 148 5.61 -7.24 -10.47
C PHE A 148 4.98 -8.37 -11.28
N PHE A 149 4.24 -8.04 -12.35
CA PHE A 149 3.66 -9.05 -13.22
C PHE A 149 4.73 -9.86 -13.98
N LEU A 150 5.80 -9.21 -14.41
CA LEU A 150 6.95 -9.90 -15.01
C LEU A 150 7.56 -10.89 -14.02
N SER A 151 7.80 -10.47 -12.77
CA SER A 151 8.37 -11.33 -11.73
C SER A 151 7.48 -12.53 -11.43
N ILE A 152 6.16 -12.36 -11.33
CA ILE A 152 5.22 -13.48 -11.15
C ILE A 152 5.29 -14.42 -12.35
N GLY A 153 5.31 -13.89 -13.57
CA GLY A 153 5.44 -14.69 -14.79
C GLY A 153 6.72 -15.54 -14.80
N LEU A 154 7.84 -14.98 -14.34
CA LEU A 154 9.11 -15.70 -14.23
C LEU A 154 9.11 -16.79 -13.14
N LEU A 155 8.32 -16.62 -12.08
CA LEU A 155 8.16 -17.62 -11.01
C LEU A 155 7.27 -18.80 -11.41
N VAL A 156 6.50 -18.70 -12.51
CA VAL A 156 5.67 -19.80 -13.01
C VAL A 156 6.56 -20.85 -13.64
N HIS A 157 6.87 -21.89 -12.87
CA HIS A 157 7.56 -23.07 -13.35
C HIS A 157 6.57 -23.98 -14.11
N ILE A 158 6.64 -23.98 -15.44
CA ILE A 158 5.86 -24.92 -16.27
C ILE A 158 6.58 -26.26 -16.23
N THR A 159 6.26 -27.06 -15.22
CA THR A 159 6.69 -28.46 -15.17
C THR A 159 5.83 -29.23 -16.16
N TRP A 160 6.29 -29.32 -17.42
CA TRP A 160 5.73 -30.27 -18.37
C TRP A 160 6.01 -31.67 -17.84
N SER A 161 5.00 -32.33 -17.30
CA SER A 161 5.07 -33.78 -17.04
C SER A 161 4.97 -34.49 -18.38
N THR A 162 6.11 -34.83 -18.97
CA THR A 162 6.23 -36.00 -19.85
C THR A 162 6.22 -37.26 -19.04
#